data_AF-A0ABD0NE98-F1
#
_entry.id   AF-A0ABD0NE98-F1
#
_cell.length_a   1.000
_cell.length_b   1.000
_cell.length_c   1.000
_cell.angle_alpha   90.00
_cell.angle_beta   90.00
_cell.angle_gamma   90.00
#
_symmetry.space_group_name_H-M   'P 1'
#
loop_
_entity.id
_entity.type
_entity.pdbx_description
1 polymer ?
#
loop_
_entity_poly.entity_id
_entity_poly.type
_entity_poly.pdbx_seq_one_letter_code
_entity_poly.pdbx_strand_id
1 'polypeptide(L)'
;GPGQQQYWRGGATVDPEELFRKIFGEFAGGRGFGDLNSMFDQAPEFVMELTFMQAAKGVNKEITVNIDDACPRCDGKGHEPGTKVSHCHYCNGTGM
;
A
#
# COMPACT_ATOMS: atom_id res chain seq x y z
N GLY A 1 49.53 -25.32 35.35
CA GLY A 1 48.22 -24.64 35.56
C GLY A 1 48.46 -23.22 36.02
N PRO A 2 47.43 -22.37 36.17
CA PRO A 2 46.05 -22.42 35.64
C PRO A 2 45.63 -21.11 34.90
N GLY A 3 44.45 -21.16 34.23
CA GLY A 3 43.50 -20.04 34.01
C GLY A 3 43.90 -18.87 33.09
N GLN A 4 43.02 -18.13 32.39
CA GLN A 4 41.55 -17.97 32.38
C GLN A 4 41.18 -17.45 30.97
N GLN A 5 40.23 -18.07 30.25
CA GLN A 5 38.86 -17.53 30.07
C GLN A 5 38.76 -16.01 29.97
N GLN A 6 38.63 -15.48 28.74
CA GLN A 6 37.96 -14.21 28.49
C GLN A 6 36.80 -14.43 27.52
N TYR A 7 35.67 -14.74 28.13
CA TYR A 7 34.35 -14.69 27.56
C TYR A 7 34.05 -13.25 27.10
N TRP A 8 33.50 -13.12 25.89
CA TRP A 8 32.56 -12.09 25.47
C TRP A 8 32.74 -10.69 26.11
N ARG A 9 33.64 -9.89 25.53
CA ARG A 9 33.58 -8.43 25.60
C ARG A 9 33.12 -7.91 24.24
N GLY A 10 31.91 -7.40 24.18
CA GLY A 10 31.36 -6.79 22.97
C GLY A 10 29.90 -6.44 23.20
N GLY A 11 29.64 -5.47 24.07
CA GLY A 11 28.35 -4.81 24.09
C GLY A 11 28.16 -4.14 22.74
N ALA A 12 27.40 -4.78 21.85
CA ALA A 12 26.94 -4.14 20.64
C ALA A 12 25.97 -3.04 21.09
N THR A 13 26.45 -1.80 21.13
CA THR A 13 25.55 -0.65 21.00
C THR A 13 24.99 -0.74 19.59
N VAL A 14 23.95 -1.56 19.41
CA VAL A 14 23.21 -1.61 18.16
C VAL A 14 22.53 -0.25 18.05
N ASP A 15 23.12 0.65 17.27
CA ASP A 15 22.50 1.91 16.93
C ASP A 15 21.21 1.60 16.17
N PRO A 16 20.02 1.99 16.69
CA PRO A 16 18.76 1.73 16.01
C PRO A 16 18.73 2.33 14.61
N GLU A 17 19.42 3.46 14.39
CA GLU A 17 19.53 4.10 13.09
C GLU A 17 20.44 3.30 12.13
N GLU A 18 21.56 2.76 12.62
CA GLU A 18 22.44 1.89 11.81
C GLU A 18 21.76 0.55 11.48
N LEU A 19 21.03 -0.03 12.44
CA LEU A 19 20.23 -1.23 12.23
C LEU A 19 19.12 -0.97 11.20
N PHE A 20 18.44 0.17 11.30
CA PHE A 20 17.43 0.58 10.33
C PHE A 20 18.06 0.79 8.94
N ARG A 21 19.18 1.52 8.84
CA ARG A 21 19.88 1.71 7.56
C ARG A 21 20.36 0.39 6.96
N LYS A 22 20.77 -0.58 7.77
CA LYS A 22 21.19 -1.90 7.29
C LYS A 22 20.00 -2.74 6.81
N ILE A 23 18.95 -2.86 7.62
CA ILE A 23 17.75 -3.65 7.28
C ILE A 23 16.99 -3.03 6.10
N PHE A 24 16.79 -1.71 6.11
CA PHE A 24 16.00 -1.01 5.10
C PHE A 24 16.83 -0.55 3.90
N GLY A 25 18.13 -0.31 4.06
CA GLY A 25 19.04 0.04 2.96
C GLY A 25 19.45 -1.15 2.10
N GLU A 26 19.61 -2.35 2.69
CA GLU A 26 19.83 -3.59 1.94
C GLU A 26 18.56 -4.04 1.20
N PHE A 27 17.39 -3.70 1.74
CA PHE A 27 16.08 -4.06 1.19
C PHE A 27 15.58 -3.04 0.12
N ALA A 28 16.05 -1.79 0.20
CA ALA A 28 15.82 -0.77 -0.85
C ALA A 28 16.59 -1.04 -2.15
N GLY A 29 17.65 -1.87 -2.10
CA GLY A 29 18.59 -2.09 -3.20
C GLY A 29 18.23 -3.19 -4.19
N GLY A 30 17.07 -3.87 -4.08
CA GLY A 30 16.82 -4.95 -5.03
C GLY A 30 15.42 -5.53 -5.15
N ARG A 31 14.69 -5.80 -4.06
CA ARG A 31 13.37 -6.47 -4.12
C ARG A 31 12.61 -6.23 -2.82
N GLY A 32 11.48 -5.53 -2.86
CA GLY A 32 10.48 -5.68 -1.79
C GLY A 32 9.84 -4.44 -1.15
N PHE A 33 9.98 -3.22 -1.68
CA PHE A 33 9.18 -2.06 -1.21
C PHE A 33 8.07 -1.61 -2.17
N GLY A 34 8.00 -2.17 -3.39
CA GLY A 34 6.94 -1.81 -4.35
C GLY A 34 5.53 -2.17 -3.88
N ASP A 35 5.40 -3.19 -3.03
CA ASP A 35 4.12 -3.70 -2.51
C ASP A 35 3.73 -3.15 -1.12
N LEU A 36 4.55 -2.31 -0.49
CA LEU A 36 4.13 -1.71 0.79
C LEU A 36 3.16 -0.54 0.60
N ASN A 37 3.18 0.12 -0.57
CA ASN A 37 2.19 1.15 -0.90
C ASN A 37 0.80 0.57 -1.20
N SER A 38 0.70 -0.66 -1.73
CA SER A 38 -0.59 -1.32 -1.98
C SER A 38 -1.26 -1.83 -0.70
N MET A 39 -0.55 -1.84 0.43
CA MET A 39 -1.13 -2.18 1.74
C MET A 39 -1.86 -1.01 2.42
N PHE A 40 -1.79 0.20 1.86
CA PHE A 40 -2.38 1.41 2.44
C PHE A 40 -3.19 2.20 1.41
N ASP A 41 -4.08 1.54 0.65
CA ASP A 41 -5.16 2.29 0.01
C ASP A 41 -5.99 2.95 1.12
N GLN A 42 -5.85 4.27 1.23
CA GLN A 42 -6.63 5.05 2.17
C GLN A 42 -8.09 4.99 1.73
N ALA A 43 -8.97 4.58 2.65
CA ALA A 43 -10.39 4.60 2.38
C ALA A 43 -10.84 6.03 2.02
N PRO A 44 -11.77 6.21 1.07
CA PRO A 44 -12.27 7.53 0.73
C PRO A 44 -13.00 8.15 1.92
N GLU A 45 -12.66 9.39 2.25
CA GLU A 45 -13.30 10.17 3.30
C GLU A 45 -14.30 11.16 2.72
N PHE A 46 -15.51 11.22 3.28
CA PHE A 46 -16.57 12.13 2.86
C PHE A 46 -17.02 13.00 4.02
N VAL A 47 -16.99 14.32 3.83
CA VAL A 47 -17.38 15.29 4.85
C VAL A 47 -18.83 15.71 4.66
N MET A 48 -19.65 15.56 5.71
CA MET A 48 -21.04 16.02 5.74
C MET A 48 -21.22 17.11 6.80
N GLU A 49 -21.56 18.32 6.37
CA GLU A 49 -21.89 19.40 7.29
C GLU A 49 -23.31 19.26 7.87
N LEU A 50 -23.42 19.42 9.19
CA LEU A 50 -24.67 19.36 9.94
C LEU A 50 -24.83 20.61 10.81
N THR A 51 -26.05 21.12 10.92
CA THR A 51 -26.36 22.11 11.96
C THR A 51 -26.46 21.43 13.33
N PHE A 52 -26.26 22.17 14.42
CA PHE A 52 -26.36 21.63 15.78
C PHE A 52 -27.69 20.89 16.02
N MET A 53 -28.81 21.47 15.56
CA MET A 53 -30.13 20.85 15.74
C MET A 53 -30.31 19.57 14.93
N GLN A 54 -29.73 19.50 13.73
CA GLN A 54 -29.71 18.28 12.92
C GLN A 54 -28.92 17.17 13.61
N ALA A 55 -27.75 17.50 14.18
CA ALA A 55 -26.96 16.55 14.95
C ALA A 55 -27.67 16.12 16.24
N ALA A 56 -28.32 17.04 16.94
CA ALA A 56 -28.97 16.78 18.23
C ALA A 56 -30.28 15.99 18.12
N LYS A 57 -31.06 16.18 17.05
CA LYS A 57 -32.37 15.54 16.87
C LYS A 57 -32.37 14.41 15.83
N GLY A 58 -31.30 14.28 15.06
CA GLY A 58 -31.23 13.39 13.90
C GLY A 58 -31.81 14.02 12.63
N VAL A 59 -31.27 13.62 11.49
CA VAL A 59 -31.73 14.02 10.15
C VAL A 59 -31.39 12.92 9.15
N ASN A 60 -32.22 12.73 8.12
CA ASN A 60 -31.86 11.93 6.95
C ASN A 60 -31.35 12.89 5.85
N LYS A 61 -30.13 12.65 5.37
CA LYS A 61 -29.52 13.38 4.26
C LYS A 61 -29.00 12.41 3.22
N GLU A 62 -29.16 12.76 1.95
CA GLU A 62 -28.56 12.04 0.83
C GLU A 62 -27.23 12.71 0.46
N ILE A 63 -26.23 11.89 0.16
CA ILE A 63 -24.94 12.35 -0.39
C ILE A 63 -24.70 11.64 -1.71
N THR A 64 -24.23 12.39 -2.70
CA THR A 64 -23.77 11.84 -3.97
C THR A 64 -22.25 11.86 -3.97
N VAL A 65 -21.65 10.68 -4.09
CA VAL A 65 -20.20 10.51 -4.12
C VAL A 65 -19.80 9.86 -5.44
N ASN A 66 -18.65 10.27 -5.97
CA ASN A 66 -18.05 9.60 -7.12
C ASN A 66 -17.00 8.64 -6.58
N ILE A 67 -17.17 7.36 -6.88
CA ILE A 67 -16.22 6.29 -6.54
C ILE A 67 -15.81 5.56 -7.81
N ASP A 68 -14.57 5.12 -7.85
CA ASP A 68 -14.09 4.22 -8.89
C ASP A 68 -14.54 2.80 -8.54
N ASP A 69 -15.19 2.12 -9.48
CA ASP A 69 -15.62 0.73 -9.36
C ASP A 69 -15.35 -0.01 -10.66
N ALA A 70 -15.29 -1.34 -10.59
CA ALA A 70 -15.12 -2.18 -11.76
C ALA A 70 -16.28 -1.96 -12.73
N CYS A 71 -15.96 -1.67 -14.00
CA CYS A 71 -16.99 -1.47 -15.02
C CYS A 71 -17.86 -2.74 -15.14
N PRO A 72 -19.18 -2.66 -14.92
CA PRO A 72 -20.04 -3.86 -14.82
C PRO A 72 -20.17 -4.61 -16.15
N ARG A 73 -19.89 -3.94 -17.27
CA ARG A 73 -19.95 -4.56 -18.60
C ARG A 73 -18.72 -5.43 -18.87
N CYS A 74 -17.53 -4.98 -18.49
CA CYS A 74 -16.28 -5.65 -18.82
C CYS A 74 -15.54 -6.21 -17.60
N ASP A 75 -16.10 -6.04 -16.39
CA ASP A 75 -15.51 -6.47 -15.13
C ASP A 75 -14.08 -5.91 -14.94
N GLY A 76 -13.91 -4.63 -15.30
CA GLY A 76 -12.60 -3.96 -15.27
C GLY A 76 -11.58 -4.42 -16.32
N LYS A 77 -11.92 -5.35 -17.22
CA LYS A 77 -10.95 -5.94 -18.18
C LYS A 77 -10.63 -5.08 -19.40
N GLY A 78 -11.35 -3.99 -19.61
CA GLY A 78 -11.08 -3.02 -20.69
C GLY A 78 -11.34 -3.51 -22.12
N HIS A 79 -12.11 -4.59 -22.31
CA HIS A 79 -12.52 -5.08 -23.63
C HIS A 79 -13.99 -5.53 -23.66
N GLU A 80 -14.57 -5.59 -24.86
CA GLU A 80 -15.97 -5.96 -25.04
C GLU A 80 -16.20 -7.45 -24.71
N PRO A 81 -17.27 -7.81 -23.97
CA PRO A 81 -17.59 -9.21 -23.68
C PRO A 81 -17.67 -10.10 -24.92
N GLY A 82 -17.03 -11.26 -24.85
CA GLY A 82 -16.99 -12.23 -25.95
C GLY A 82 -15.96 -11.93 -27.04
N THR A 83 -15.20 -10.84 -26.93
CA THR A 83 -14.09 -10.56 -27.84
C THR A 83 -12.79 -11.22 -27.39
N LYS A 84 -11.89 -11.47 -28.35
CA LYS A 84 -10.55 -12.00 -28.07
C LYS A 84 -9.55 -10.85 -27.97
N VAL A 85 -8.78 -10.83 -26.91
CA VAL A 85 -7.62 -9.94 -26.76
C VAL A 85 -6.39 -10.62 -27.33
N SER A 86 -5.58 -9.90 -28.10
CA SER A 86 -4.33 -10.39 -28.68
C SER A 86 -3.12 -9.70 -28.06
N HIS A 87 -1.99 -10.40 -28.07
CA HIS A 87 -0.73 -9.85 -27.58
C HIS A 87 -0.22 -8.71 -28.46
N CYS A 88 0.12 -7.57 -27.87
CA CYS A 88 0.71 -6.45 -28.60
C CYS A 88 2.18 -6.73 -28.91
N HIS A 89 2.57 -6.83 -30.18
CA HIS A 89 3.96 -7.09 -30.57
C HIS A 89 4.89 -5.86 -30.42
N TYR A 90 4.33 -4.66 -30.27
CA TYR A 90 5.12 -3.44 -30.12
C TYR A 90 5.64 -3.27 -28.69
N CYS A 91 4.77 -3.38 -27.69
CA CYS A 91 5.16 -3.29 -26.28
C CYS A 91 5.39 -4.66 -25.62
N ASN A 92 5.10 -5.76 -26.31
CA ASN A 92 5.13 -7.11 -25.73
C ASN A 92 4.35 -7.24 -24.40
N GLY A 93 3.22 -6.53 -24.28
CA GLY A 93 2.38 -6.55 -23.09
C GLY A 93 2.84 -5.66 -21.93
N THR A 94 3.91 -4.89 -22.08
CA THR A 94 4.38 -3.97 -21.03
C THR A 94 3.59 -2.66 -20.96
N GLY A 95 2.91 -2.28 -22.07
CA GLY A 95 2.24 -0.99 -22.19
C GLY A 95 3.18 0.22 -22.35
N MET A 96 4.47 -0.03 -22.58
CA MET A 96 5.54 0.97 -22.73
C MET A 96 6.27 0.80 -24.06
#